data_AF-A0A087G1E4-F1
#
_entry.id   AF-A0A087G1E4-F1
#
_cell.length_a   1.000
_cell.length_b   1.000
_cell.length_c   1.000
_cell.angle_alpha   90.00
_cell.angle_beta   90.00
_cell.angle_gamma   90.00
#
_symmetry.space_group_name_H-M   'P 1'
#
loop_
_entity.id
_entity.type
_entity.pdbx_description
1 polymer ?
#
loop_
_entity_poly.entity_id
_entity_poly.type
_entity_poly.pdbx_seq_one_letter_code
_entity_poly.pdbx_strand_id
1 'polypeptide(L)'
;MEVGFVRRAFRDVESIVKRHLELEWFNAIEYKFVKGMLWRLYDIKGMKMESKVVLWKINVRLERGVAKEFKELPMRSELDWIDQHED
;
A
#
# COMPACT_ATOMS: atom_id res chain seq x y z
N MET A 1 17.23 -5.56 6.82
CA MET A 1 16.97 -4.94 5.50
C MET A 1 17.74 -3.65 5.39
N GLU A 2 18.46 -3.46 4.28
CA GLU A 2 19.09 -2.17 3.98
C GLU A 2 18.02 -1.08 3.86
N VAL A 3 18.08 -0.10 4.76
CA VAL A 3 17.05 0.94 4.84
C VAL A 3 16.99 1.76 3.56
N GLY A 4 18.14 2.00 2.92
CA GLY A 4 18.23 2.76 1.68
C GLY A 4 17.47 2.12 0.52
N PHE A 5 17.61 0.81 0.33
CA PHE A 5 16.93 0.08 -0.74
C PHE A 5 15.41 0.03 -0.53
N VAL A 6 14.97 -0.41 0.65
CA VAL A 6 13.53 -0.50 0.99
C VAL A 6 12.85 0.85 0.92
N ARG A 7 13.52 1.91 1.37
CA ARG A 7 12.98 3.27 1.32
C ARG A 7 12.86 3.82 -0.10
N ARG A 8 13.78 3.47 -1.01
CA ARG A 8 13.66 3.82 -2.44
C ARG A 8 12.44 3.13 -3.05
N ALA A 9 12.32 1.82 -2.86
CA ALA A 9 11.17 1.07 -3.35
C ALA A 9 9.83 1.63 -2.84
N PHE A 10 9.73 1.98 -1.55
CA PHE A 10 8.50 2.56 -1.00
C PHE A 10 8.22 3.97 -1.53
N ARG A 11 9.25 4.76 -1.85
CA ARG A 11 9.06 6.07 -2.51
C ARG A 11 8.55 5.91 -3.94
N ASP A 12 9.00 4.89 -4.65
CA ASP A 12 8.49 4.60 -6.00
C ASP A 12 7.00 4.22 -5.94
N VAL A 13 6.61 3.39 -4.97
CA VAL A 13 5.19 3.10 -4.68
C VAL A 13 4.41 4.38 -4.31
N GLU A 14 4.96 5.25 -3.45
CA GLU A 14 4.33 6.54 -3.11
C GLU A 14 4.07 7.39 -4.37
N SER A 15 5.04 7.44 -5.29
CA SER A 15 4.94 8.18 -6.54
C SER A 15 3.84 7.62 -7.44
N ILE A 16 3.76 6.29 -7.59
CA ILE A 16 2.72 5.61 -8.37
C ILE A 16 1.33 5.88 -7.80
N VAL A 17 1.15 5.66 -6.49
CA VAL A 17 -0.13 5.91 -5.81
C VAL A 17 -0.56 7.36 -5.98
N LYS A 18 0.38 8.31 -5.80
CA LYS A 18 0.11 9.73 -6.01
C LYS A 18 -0.38 10.02 -7.43
N ARG A 19 0.31 9.51 -8.46
CA ARG A 19 -0.08 9.71 -9.87
C ARG A 19 -1.46 9.12 -10.18
N HIS A 20 -1.76 7.92 -9.67
CA HIS A 20 -3.07 7.30 -9.87
C HIS A 20 -4.19 8.08 -9.17
N LEU A 21 -3.94 8.64 -7.98
CA LEU A 21 -4.89 9.52 -7.29
C LEU A 21 -5.13 10.82 -8.08
N GLU A 22 -4.09 11.43 -8.63
CA GLU A 22 -4.20 12.67 -9.43
C GLU A 22 -4.99 12.48 -10.74
N LEU A 23 -5.03 11.25 -11.27
CA LEU A 23 -5.79 10.89 -12.46
C LEU A 23 -7.20 10.35 -12.17
N GLU A 24 -7.62 10.33 -10.89
CA GLU A 24 -8.92 9.78 -10.44
C GLU A 24 -9.15 8.31 -10.87
N TRP A 25 -8.08 7.53 -11.02
CA TRP A 25 -8.16 6.13 -11.47
C TRP A 25 -8.53 5.13 -10.38
N PHE A 26 -8.66 5.56 -9.13
CA PHE A 26 -9.01 4.68 -8.03
C PHE A 26 -10.51 4.42 -7.96
N ASN A 27 -10.89 3.16 -8.17
CA ASN A 27 -12.16 2.61 -7.75
C ASN A 27 -11.95 1.69 -6.52
N ALA A 28 -13.01 0.99 -6.10
CA ALA A 28 -12.97 0.12 -4.92
C ALA A 28 -11.92 -1.01 -5.03
N ILE A 29 -11.67 -1.52 -6.23
CA ILE A 29 -10.72 -2.62 -6.47
C ILE A 29 -9.28 -2.15 -6.24
N GLU A 30 -8.85 -1.03 -6.85
CA GLU A 30 -7.48 -0.55 -6.65
C GLU A 30 -7.27 -0.08 -5.20
N TYR A 31 -8.31 0.47 -4.57
CA TYR A 31 -8.24 0.84 -3.15
C TYR A 31 -7.99 -0.40 -2.29
N LYS A 32 -8.78 -1.47 -2.44
CA LYS A 32 -8.59 -2.74 -1.71
C LYS A 32 -7.19 -3.32 -1.95
N PHE A 33 -6.74 -3.33 -3.21
CA PHE A 33 -5.42 -3.83 -3.60
C PHE A 33 -4.30 -3.08 -2.88
N VAL A 34 -4.27 -1.75 -2.99
CA VAL A 34 -3.19 -0.93 -2.39
C VAL A 34 -3.27 -0.99 -0.87
N LYS A 35 -4.47 -1.01 -0.30
CA LYS A 35 -4.67 -1.13 1.14
C LYS A 35 -4.14 -2.47 1.68
N GLY A 36 -4.46 -3.56 1.00
CA GLY A 36 -3.97 -4.90 1.31
C GLY A 36 -2.46 -5.02 1.22
N MET A 37 -1.88 -4.51 0.14
CA MET A 37 -0.43 -4.45 -0.05
C MET A 37 0.25 -3.69 1.10
N LEU A 38 -0.28 -2.51 1.49
CA LEU A 38 0.26 -1.74 2.61
C LEU A 38 0.22 -2.52 3.93
N TRP A 39 -0.88 -3.22 4.23
CA TRP A 39 -0.97 -4.06 5.43
C TRP A 39 0.12 -5.14 5.46
N ARG A 40 0.33 -5.86 4.37
CA ARG A 40 1.37 -6.89 4.28
C ARG A 40 2.77 -6.32 4.45
N LEU A 41 3.05 -5.17 3.83
CA LEU A 41 4.32 -4.48 4.00
C LEU A 41 4.54 -4.06 5.47
N TYR A 42 3.49 -3.68 6.19
CA TYR A 42 3.55 -3.36 7.61
C TYR A 42 3.89 -4.57 8.50
N ASP A 43 3.44 -5.76 8.11
CA ASP A 43 3.63 -7.01 8.86
C ASP A 43 5.04 -7.61 8.71
N ILE A 44 5.86 -7.11 7.77
CA ILE A 44 7.23 -7.60 7.58
C ILE A 44 8.05 -7.36 8.85
N LYS A 45 8.48 -8.46 9.47
CA LYS A 45 9.33 -8.46 10.67
C LYS A 45 10.70 -7.82 10.37
N GLY A 46 11.21 -7.06 11.33
CA GLY A 46 12.53 -6.42 11.23
C GLY A 46 12.57 -5.17 10.35
N MET A 47 11.43 -4.68 9.84
CA MET A 47 11.37 -3.39 9.15
C MET A 47 11.69 -2.24 10.10
N LYS A 48 12.65 -1.39 9.71
CA LYS A 48 13.05 -0.20 10.46
C LYS A 48 11.94 0.86 10.46
N MET A 49 11.87 1.63 11.54
CA MET A 49 10.84 2.66 11.73
C MET A 49 10.82 3.68 10.58
N GLU A 50 12.00 4.05 10.08
CA GLU A 50 12.15 4.99 8.95
C GLU A 50 11.42 4.52 7.68
N SER A 51 11.45 3.21 7.40
CA SER A 51 10.71 2.62 6.29
C SER A 51 9.20 2.60 6.59
N LYS A 52 8.80 2.29 7.83
CA LYS A 52 7.39 2.33 8.27
C LYS A 52 6.77 3.72 8.15
N VAL A 53 7.55 4.79 8.37
CA VAL A 53 7.08 6.17 8.18
C VAL A 53 6.72 6.45 6.73
N VAL A 54 7.42 5.85 5.76
CA VAL A 54 7.06 6.01 4.34
C VAL A 54 5.76 5.28 4.02
N LEU A 55 5.59 4.04 4.48
CA LEU A 55 4.32 3.31 4.34
C LEU A 55 3.15 4.08 4.96
N TRP A 56 3.38 4.72 6.11
CA TRP A 56 2.36 5.53 6.78
C TRP A 56 1.93 6.71 5.93
N LYS A 57 2.89 7.41 5.30
CA LYS A 57 2.60 8.52 4.39
C LYS A 57 1.78 8.07 3.19
N ILE A 58 2.10 6.92 2.59
CA ILE A 58 1.33 6.36 1.48
C ILE A 58 -0.11 6.08 1.93
N ASN A 59 -0.27 5.42 3.09
CA ASN A 59 -1.59 5.13 3.65
C ASN A 59 -2.42 6.40 3.90
N VAL A 60 -1.82 7.43 4.50
CA VAL A 60 -2.51 8.71 4.74
C VAL A 60 -2.92 9.39 3.44
N ARG A 61 -2.08 9.35 2.39
CA ARG A 61 -2.43 9.90 1.07
C ARG A 61 -3.58 9.14 0.42
N LEU A 62 -3.50 7.82 0.40
CA LEU A 62 -4.54 6.95 -0.13
C LEU A 62 -5.89 7.25 0.55
N GLU A 63 -5.89 7.29 1.89
CA GLU A 63 -7.08 7.60 2.69
C GLU A 63 -7.65 8.99 2.43
N ARG A 64 -6.83 9.96 2.05
CA ARG A 64 -7.32 11.32 1.77
C ARG A 64 -7.75 11.50 0.32
N GLY A 65 -7.10 10.83 -0.62
CA GLY A 65 -7.31 11.03 -2.05
C GLY A 65 -8.44 10.19 -2.64
N VAL A 66 -8.76 9.03 -2.06
CA VAL A 66 -9.83 8.17 -2.58
C VAL A 66 -11.19 8.61 -2.04
N ALA A 67 -12.20 8.68 -2.93
CA ALA A 67 -13.57 8.99 -2.57
C ALA A 67 -14.13 7.97 -1.54
N LYS A 68 -14.97 8.44 -0.61
CA LYS A 68 -15.44 7.63 0.52
C LYS A 68 -16.19 6.36 0.07
N GLU A 69 -16.91 6.42 -1.04
CA GLU A 69 -17.66 5.30 -1.62
C GLU A 69 -16.78 4.14 -2.09
N PHE A 70 -15.51 4.38 -2.41
CA PHE A 70 -14.57 3.33 -2.83
C PHE A 70 -13.76 2.75 -1.66
N LYS A 71 -13.94 3.27 -0.44
CA LYS A 71 -13.16 2.87 0.75
C LYS A 71 -13.68 1.60 1.41
N GLU A 72 -13.78 0.54 0.64
CA GLU A 72 -14.05 -0.78 1.18
C GLU A 72 -12.75 -1.41 1.67
N LEU A 73 -12.69 -1.78 2.95
CA LEU A 73 -11.54 -2.51 3.48
C LEU A 73 -11.49 -3.91 2.86
N PRO A 74 -10.30 -4.39 2.47
CA PRO A 74 -10.17 -5.77 2.02
C PRO A 74 -10.49 -6.71 3.19
N MET A 75 -11.31 -7.73 2.95
CA MET A 75 -11.47 -8.82 3.90
C MET A 75 -10.15 -9.57 4.03
N ARG A 76 -9.89 -10.17 5.20
CA ARG A 76 -8.64 -10.89 5.42
C ARG A 76 -8.42 -12.02 4.40
N SER A 77 -9.50 -12.71 4.02
CA SER A 77 -9.52 -13.75 2.98
C SER A 77 -9.31 -13.20 1.55
N GLU A 78 -9.65 -11.93 1.30
CA GLU A 78 -9.36 -11.28 0.01
C GLU A 78 -7.88 -10.90 -0.13
N LEU A 79 -7.04 -11.16 0.88
CA LEU A 79 -5.59 -10.95 0.83
C LEU A 79 -4.83 -12.26 0.59
N ASP A 80 -5.53 -13.37 0.41
CA ASP A 80 -4.94 -14.70 0.22
C ASP A 80 -4.26 -14.82 -1.16
N TRP A 81 -4.68 -14.02 -2.16
CA TRP A 81 -4.00 -13.99 -3.47
C TRP A 81 -2.59 -13.39 -3.42
N ILE A 82 -2.24 -12.63 -2.37
CA ILE A 82 -0.86 -12.16 -2.14
C ILE A 82 0.01 -13.26 -1.53
N ASP A 83 -0.60 -14.21 -0.82
CA ASP A 83 0.11 -15.33 -0.17
C ASP A 83 0.30 -16.53 -1.11
N GLN A 84 0.12 -16.34 -2.42
CA GLN A 84 0.43 -17.37 -3.41
C GLN A 84 1.92 -17.68 -3.36
N HIS A 85 2.27 -18.80 -2.73
CA HIS A 85 3.57 -19.41 -2.84
C HIS A 85 3.76 -19.84 -4.31
N GLU A 86 4.83 -19.38 -4.95
CA GLU A 86 5.29 -19.98 -6.21
C GLU A 86 5.71 -21.43 -5.90
N ASP A 87 5.00 -22.41 -6.46
CA ASP A 87 5.39 -23.83 -6.50
C ASP A 87 6.63 -24.04 -7.39
#